data_AF-A0A8T0CUN6-F1
#
_entry.id   AF-A0A8T0CUN6-F1
#
_cell.length_a   1.000
_cell.length_b   1.000
_cell.length_c   1.000
_cell.angle_alpha   90.00
_cell.angle_beta   90.00
_cell.angle_gamma   90.00
#
_symmetry.space_group_name_H-M   'P 1'
#
loop_
_entity.id
_entity.type
_entity.pdbx_description
1 polymer ?
#
loop_
_entity_poly.entity_id
_entity_poly.type
_entity_poly.pdbx_seq_one_letter_code
_entity_poly.pdbx_strand_id
1 'polypeptide(L)'
;MKMMSIDHALELLGRHAFDRDSPPDDYKDLVRQIVYATGRLPLALELIGSFLYHKPQDSWKETLDKLRRAPHEDIFGKLKISYDALTSEQQQIFLDIACFFIGEDKMNAIYMWKDCEFFPNTGLDVLISMSLIKIVENNKFWMHDQLRDFGREIVRQENPTNPNEQSRIWNWEEFLEATRTNKSHLQMNQKVQALSVDISSRSSRDVIIQSKEIERFEHLRFLKLARLTIVANATNHLPRLRWISLSHTARIYKWTNMYLKNVVILEFSKLGYIDDSRLENIIKMATKLKVLSLESCHHIIKMPDFTGCLNLERLALIQCYQLRKIDGSIGKLKYLIDLKIDHCNFLEHLPEEIGDLVSLQYFFVKCAHMKKLPDSIWKLKSLREMHFSNCVDTPDSENFWELPSAIELLQSLEVLQVESHNLIGQLPSGIGSLPFLRTLNLSSSCVSVVPMTISMLPRLQRVELMGCDGLEALPTLPTSLTHLRVFASLLIVPDLSNLTNLVELELSDSPGARDRHCTGELWWLGRLSKLTKLSIKFQKVHPPTEMASIPLLNELAFLGLDLQTFPPLPLKFNLMGFNFHIYRSCLC
;
A
#
# COMPACT_ATOMS: atom_id res chain seq x y z
N MET A 1 12.87 6.89 -28.56
CA MET A 1 13.41 7.60 -27.37
C MET A 1 13.80 9.01 -27.78
N LYS A 2 13.40 10.04 -27.02
CA LYS A 2 13.66 11.44 -27.38
C LYS A 2 15.00 11.86 -26.77
N MET A 3 15.95 12.28 -27.59
CA MET A 3 17.22 12.84 -27.11
C MET A 3 16.94 14.18 -26.41
N MET A 4 17.59 14.40 -25.28
CA MET A 4 17.47 15.64 -24.53
C MET A 4 18.39 16.72 -25.13
N SER A 5 18.04 18.00 -24.96
CA SER A 5 18.95 19.09 -25.36
C SER A 5 20.23 19.06 -24.51
N ILE A 6 21.30 19.64 -25.04
CA ILE A 6 22.61 19.62 -24.37
C ILE A 6 22.56 20.30 -22.99
N ASP A 7 21.87 21.44 -22.89
CA ASP A 7 21.78 22.22 -21.65
C ASP A 7 21.05 21.44 -20.55
N HIS A 8 19.85 20.93 -20.86
CA HIS A 8 19.11 20.08 -19.93
C HIS A 8 19.86 18.77 -19.58
N ALA A 9 20.70 18.25 -20.48
CA ALA A 9 21.52 17.06 -20.20
C ALA A 9 22.67 17.33 -19.24
N LEU A 10 23.29 18.51 -19.35
CA LEU A 10 24.30 18.98 -18.41
C LEU A 10 23.68 19.24 -17.05
N GLU A 11 22.51 19.89 -17.00
CA GLU A 11 21.75 20.13 -15.77
C GLU A 11 21.35 18.81 -15.10
N LEU A 12 20.80 17.86 -15.86
CA LEU A 12 20.36 16.58 -15.31
C LEU A 12 21.54 15.79 -14.72
N LEU A 13 22.65 15.67 -15.47
CA LEU A 13 23.84 14.99 -14.96
C LEU A 13 24.42 15.74 -13.74
N GLY A 14 24.41 17.07 -13.77
CA GLY A 14 24.84 17.92 -12.66
C GLY A 14 24.03 17.65 -11.38
N ARG A 15 22.70 17.65 -11.49
CA ARG A 15 21.79 17.39 -10.36
C ARG A 15 22.07 16.04 -9.72
N HIS A 16 22.22 14.99 -10.52
CA HIS A 16 22.43 13.64 -10.00
C HIS A 16 23.86 13.40 -9.49
N ALA A 17 24.87 14.07 -10.04
CA ALA A 17 26.27 13.83 -9.67
C ALA A 17 26.83 14.81 -8.63
N PHE A 18 26.20 15.98 -8.44
CA PHE A 18 26.69 17.03 -7.55
C PHE A 18 25.62 17.73 -6.71
N ASP A 19 24.34 17.37 -6.85
CA ASP A 19 23.21 18.05 -6.19
C ASP A 19 23.08 19.55 -6.57
N ARG A 20 23.45 19.89 -7.81
CA ARG A 20 23.37 21.26 -8.37
C ARG A 20 23.29 21.27 -9.89
N ASP A 21 22.69 22.30 -10.47
CA ASP A 21 22.50 22.41 -11.94
C ASP A 21 23.82 22.55 -12.72
N SER A 22 24.88 23.07 -12.09
CA SER A 22 26.18 23.29 -12.74
C SER A 22 27.30 22.53 -12.03
N PRO A 23 28.15 21.77 -12.75
CA PRO A 23 29.28 21.08 -12.15
C PRO A 23 30.38 22.06 -11.69
N PRO A 24 31.24 21.65 -10.74
CA PRO A 24 32.41 22.43 -10.36
C PRO A 24 33.39 22.55 -11.53
N ASP A 25 34.22 23.61 -11.53
CA ASP A 25 35.04 24.02 -12.67
C ASP A 25 35.98 22.92 -13.17
N ASP A 26 36.58 22.18 -12.24
CA ASP A 26 37.50 21.07 -12.49
C ASP A 26 36.82 19.83 -13.10
N TYR A 27 35.49 19.71 -13.03
CA TYR A 27 34.70 18.62 -13.61
C TYR A 27 33.99 19.00 -14.91
N LYS A 28 33.95 20.28 -15.31
CA LYS A 28 33.18 20.77 -16.47
C LYS A 28 33.44 19.98 -17.75
N ASP A 29 34.70 19.68 -18.05
CA ASP A 29 35.08 18.96 -19.27
C ASP A 29 34.75 17.47 -19.20
N LEU A 30 34.88 16.85 -18.03
CA LEU A 30 34.49 15.45 -17.82
C LEU A 30 32.98 15.28 -17.94
N VAL A 31 32.20 16.17 -17.34
CA VAL A 31 30.73 16.18 -17.38
C VAL A 31 30.26 16.30 -18.82
N ARG A 32 30.81 17.25 -19.61
CA ARG A 32 30.49 17.37 -21.04
C ARG A 32 30.79 16.08 -21.80
N GLN A 33 31.96 15.49 -21.59
CA GLN A 33 32.34 14.24 -22.27
C GLN A 33 31.42 13.07 -21.92
N ILE A 34 30.99 12.95 -20.67
CA ILE A 34 30.03 11.92 -20.24
C ILE A 34 28.65 12.18 -20.84
N VAL A 35 28.18 13.43 -20.90
CA VAL A 35 26.92 13.79 -21.57
C VAL A 35 26.90 13.34 -23.04
N TYR A 36 28.02 13.54 -23.75
CA TYR A 36 28.14 13.05 -25.12
C TYR A 36 28.21 11.52 -25.18
N ALA A 37 29.03 10.89 -24.33
CA ALA A 37 29.22 9.44 -24.33
C ALA A 37 27.94 8.66 -24.00
N THR A 38 27.08 9.20 -23.12
CA THR A 38 25.76 8.63 -22.82
C THR A 38 24.74 8.77 -23.96
N GLY A 39 25.03 9.60 -24.98
CA GLY A 39 24.09 9.88 -26.07
C GLY A 39 22.92 10.79 -25.67
N ARG A 40 23.07 11.55 -24.56
CA ARG A 40 22.03 12.44 -24.01
C ARG A 40 20.71 11.75 -23.68
N LEU A 41 20.78 10.47 -23.32
CA LEU A 41 19.63 9.68 -22.86
C LEU A 41 19.35 10.02 -21.40
N PRO A 42 18.16 10.55 -21.05
CA PRO A 42 17.86 11.01 -19.69
C PRO A 42 18.15 9.95 -18.62
N LEU A 43 17.71 8.71 -18.85
CA LEU A 43 17.92 7.62 -17.91
C LEU A 43 19.41 7.26 -17.73
N ALA A 44 20.20 7.25 -18.81
CA ALA A 44 21.63 6.97 -18.71
C ALA A 44 22.37 8.09 -17.97
N LEU A 45 21.96 9.35 -18.17
CA LEU A 45 22.50 10.50 -17.45
C LEU A 45 22.17 10.44 -15.96
N GLU A 46 20.92 10.13 -15.62
CA GLU A 46 20.47 9.96 -14.22
C GLU A 46 21.29 8.87 -13.53
N LEU A 47 21.37 7.67 -14.11
CA LEU A 47 22.08 6.53 -13.50
C LEU A 47 23.58 6.77 -13.36
N ILE A 48 24.24 7.26 -14.42
CA ILE A 48 25.67 7.55 -14.39
C ILE A 48 25.97 8.72 -13.44
N GLY A 49 25.12 9.75 -13.41
CA GLY A 49 25.24 10.86 -12.48
C GLY A 49 25.18 10.38 -11.04
N SER A 50 24.12 9.65 -10.69
CA SER A 50 23.92 9.07 -9.36
C SER A 50 25.05 8.11 -8.97
N PHE A 51 25.56 7.30 -9.91
CA PHE A 51 26.72 6.43 -9.69
C PHE A 51 28.02 7.19 -9.38
N LEU A 52 28.20 8.37 -9.98
CA LEU A 52 29.39 9.20 -9.84
C LEU A 52 29.31 10.21 -8.68
N TYR A 53 28.17 10.28 -7.99
CA TYR A 53 27.95 11.13 -6.83
C TYR A 53 29.02 10.89 -5.75
N HIS A 54 29.67 11.98 -5.31
CA HIS A 54 30.80 11.98 -4.37
C HIS A 54 32.04 11.17 -4.77
N LYS A 55 32.17 10.77 -6.04
CA LYS A 55 33.35 10.03 -6.51
C LYS A 55 34.49 10.95 -6.96
N PRO A 56 35.76 10.56 -6.73
CA PRO A 56 36.91 11.31 -7.20
C PRO A 56 36.98 11.31 -8.73
N GLN A 57 37.67 12.30 -9.31
CA GLN A 57 37.82 12.45 -10.76
C GLN A 57 38.36 11.20 -11.47
N ASP A 58 39.17 10.38 -10.81
CA ASP A 58 39.70 9.17 -11.42
C ASP A 58 38.59 8.14 -11.72
N SER A 59 37.59 8.02 -10.85
CA SER A 59 36.39 7.20 -11.12
C SER A 59 35.57 7.75 -12.29
N TRP A 60 35.53 9.07 -12.46
CA TRP A 60 34.86 9.71 -13.59
C TRP A 60 35.55 9.38 -14.91
N LYS A 61 36.89 9.44 -14.94
CA LYS A 61 37.70 9.08 -16.11
C LYS A 61 37.51 7.61 -16.48
N GLU A 62 37.58 6.71 -15.50
CA GLU A 62 37.35 5.27 -15.73
C GLU A 62 35.94 4.99 -16.27
N THR A 63 34.93 5.69 -15.76
CA THR A 63 33.54 5.58 -16.22
C THR A 63 33.37 6.10 -17.64
N LEU A 64 34.00 7.23 -17.98
CA LEU A 64 34.02 7.77 -19.32
C LEU A 64 34.67 6.79 -20.32
N ASP A 65 35.77 6.14 -19.92
CA ASP A 65 36.42 5.12 -20.75
C ASP A 65 35.52 3.91 -20.98
N LYS A 66 34.78 3.45 -19.95
CA LYS A 66 33.77 2.39 -20.10
C LYS A 66 32.64 2.83 -21.05
N LEU A 67 32.13 4.05 -20.93
CA LEU A 67 31.09 4.60 -21.80
C LEU A 67 31.54 4.71 -23.27
N ARG A 68 32.81 5.08 -23.52
CA ARG A 68 33.38 5.17 -24.87
C ARG A 68 33.55 3.82 -25.56
N ARG A 69 33.75 2.76 -24.77
CA ARG A 69 33.88 1.39 -25.29
C ARG A 69 32.53 0.78 -25.66
N ALA A 70 31.43 1.29 -25.10
CA ALA A 70 30.08 0.86 -25.47
C ALA A 70 29.66 1.50 -26.80
N PRO A 71 29.08 0.75 -27.75
CA PRO A 71 28.53 1.32 -28.99
C PRO A 71 27.52 2.45 -28.70
N HIS A 72 27.48 3.48 -29.55
CA HIS A 72 26.65 4.66 -29.29
C HIS A 72 25.14 4.32 -29.14
N GLU A 73 24.66 3.32 -29.88
CA GLU A 73 23.28 2.82 -29.85
C GLU A 73 23.01 1.78 -28.75
N ASP A 74 24.05 1.29 -28.08
CA ASP A 74 23.94 0.27 -27.05
C ASP A 74 23.57 0.89 -25.70
N ILE A 75 22.26 1.12 -25.53
CA ILE A 75 21.66 1.57 -24.28
C ILE A 75 22.02 0.59 -23.16
N PHE A 76 22.00 -0.72 -23.42
CA PHE A 76 22.24 -1.74 -22.40
C PHE A 76 23.69 -1.74 -21.92
N GLY A 77 24.67 -1.60 -22.81
CA GLY A 77 26.08 -1.45 -22.43
C GLY A 77 26.32 -0.23 -21.53
N LYS A 78 25.60 0.88 -21.77
CA LYS A 78 25.68 2.09 -20.93
C LYS A 78 25.05 1.88 -19.55
N LEU A 79 23.91 1.20 -19.47
CA LEU A 79 23.25 0.84 -18.20
C LEU A 79 24.07 -0.19 -17.40
N LYS A 80 24.75 -1.09 -18.12
CA LYS A 80 25.57 -2.17 -17.53
C LYS A 80 26.70 -1.67 -16.66
N ILE A 81 27.24 -0.48 -16.93
CA ILE A 81 28.27 0.15 -16.08
C ILE A 81 27.78 0.31 -14.64
N SER A 82 26.53 0.75 -14.45
CA SER A 82 25.95 0.94 -13.12
C SER A 82 25.63 -0.39 -12.44
N TYR A 83 25.19 -1.39 -13.21
CA TYR A 83 24.90 -2.73 -12.70
C TYR A 83 26.15 -3.52 -12.30
N ASP A 84 27.21 -3.45 -13.10
CA ASP A 84 28.48 -4.16 -12.85
C ASP A 84 29.22 -3.60 -11.62
N ALA A 85 28.85 -2.40 -11.15
CA ALA A 85 29.37 -1.81 -9.92
C ALA A 85 28.66 -2.29 -8.65
N LEU A 86 27.52 -2.97 -8.77
CA LEU A 86 26.78 -3.55 -7.64
C LEU A 86 27.48 -4.80 -7.12
N THR A 87 27.33 -5.09 -5.82
CA THR A 87 27.75 -6.40 -5.27
C THR A 87 26.86 -7.53 -5.80
N SER A 88 27.32 -8.76 -5.70
CA SER A 88 26.56 -9.96 -6.12
C SER A 88 25.15 -9.99 -5.51
N GLU A 89 25.00 -9.65 -4.22
CA GLU A 89 23.73 -9.63 -3.50
C GLU A 89 22.79 -8.53 -4.03
N GLN A 90 23.34 -7.33 -4.26
CA GLN A 90 22.61 -6.20 -4.83
C GLN A 90 22.13 -6.48 -6.25
N GLN A 91 22.97 -7.15 -7.06
CA GLN A 91 22.59 -7.64 -8.38
C GLN A 91 21.43 -8.63 -8.31
N GLN A 92 21.42 -9.55 -7.34
CA GLN A 92 20.29 -10.46 -7.15
C GLN A 92 19.00 -9.73 -6.81
N ILE A 93 19.05 -8.73 -5.93
CA ILE A 93 17.89 -7.87 -5.58
C ILE A 93 17.38 -7.13 -6.82
N PHE A 94 18.27 -6.48 -7.57
CA PHE A 94 17.92 -5.74 -8.79
C PHE A 94 17.20 -6.64 -9.80
N LEU A 95 17.76 -7.82 -10.08
CA LEU A 95 17.19 -8.77 -11.03
C LEU A 95 15.86 -9.36 -10.53
N ASP A 96 15.73 -9.63 -9.23
CA ASP A 96 14.47 -10.08 -8.64
C ASP A 96 13.36 -9.02 -8.82
N ILE A 97 13.69 -7.73 -8.64
CA ILE A 97 12.75 -6.63 -8.88
C ILE A 97 12.37 -6.56 -10.36
N ALA A 98 13.35 -6.51 -11.26
CA ALA A 98 13.12 -6.39 -12.70
C ALA A 98 12.27 -7.54 -13.26
N CYS A 99 12.45 -8.75 -12.74
CA CYS A 99 11.71 -9.93 -13.21
C CYS A 99 10.34 -10.06 -12.55
N PHE A 100 10.22 -9.85 -11.23
CA PHE A 100 9.04 -10.30 -10.47
C PHE A 100 8.38 -9.27 -9.54
N PHE A 101 9.11 -8.28 -9.01
CA PHE A 101 8.60 -7.46 -7.90
C PHE A 101 8.16 -6.03 -8.25
N ILE A 102 8.14 -5.63 -9.53
CA ILE A 102 7.57 -4.33 -9.90
C ILE A 102 6.09 -4.26 -9.48
N GLY A 103 5.73 -3.26 -8.67
CA GLY A 103 4.40 -3.07 -8.12
C GLY A 103 4.08 -3.89 -6.86
N GLU A 104 4.96 -4.79 -6.44
CA GLU A 104 4.79 -5.61 -5.23
C GLU A 104 5.24 -4.84 -3.98
N ASP A 105 4.70 -5.22 -2.81
CA ASP A 105 5.09 -4.64 -1.51
C ASP A 105 6.55 -5.00 -1.18
N LYS A 106 7.36 -3.96 -0.95
CA LYS A 106 8.78 -4.08 -0.61
C LYS A 106 9.05 -4.99 0.59
N MET A 107 8.19 -4.96 1.61
CA MET A 107 8.45 -5.66 2.87
C MET A 107 8.38 -7.18 2.71
N ASN A 108 7.48 -7.68 1.86
CA ASN A 108 7.42 -9.12 1.57
C ASN A 108 8.72 -9.61 0.91
N ALA A 109 9.27 -8.84 -0.03
CA ALA A 109 10.55 -9.15 -0.68
C ALA A 109 11.74 -9.08 0.29
N ILE A 110 11.74 -8.09 1.19
CA ILE A 110 12.76 -7.95 2.24
C ILE A 110 12.84 -9.21 3.11
N TYR A 111 11.71 -9.83 3.48
CA TYR A 111 11.73 -11.06 4.29
C TYR A 111 12.43 -12.22 3.57
N MET A 112 12.16 -12.40 2.28
CA MET A 112 12.85 -13.40 1.46
C MET A 112 14.34 -13.12 1.38
N TRP A 113 14.72 -11.89 1.01
CA TRP A 113 16.11 -11.51 0.84
C TRP A 113 16.92 -11.55 2.13
N LYS A 114 16.31 -11.26 3.28
CA LYS A 114 16.95 -11.44 4.60
C LYS A 114 17.28 -12.90 4.88
N ASP A 115 16.36 -13.84 4.63
CA ASP A 115 16.64 -15.28 4.83
C ASP A 115 17.54 -15.88 3.72
N CYS A 116 17.72 -15.16 2.60
CA CYS A 116 18.74 -15.45 1.59
C CYS A 116 20.09 -14.75 1.83
N GLU A 117 20.24 -13.98 2.92
CA GLU A 117 21.47 -13.23 3.26
C GLU A 117 21.88 -12.17 2.22
N PHE A 118 20.92 -11.55 1.52
CA PHE A 118 21.21 -10.52 0.51
C PHE A 118 21.34 -9.09 1.07
N PHE A 119 21.29 -8.91 2.39
CA PHE A 119 21.39 -7.60 3.05
C PHE A 119 20.47 -6.51 2.46
N PRO A 120 19.14 -6.74 2.37
CA PRO A 120 18.27 -5.92 1.55
C PRO A 120 18.11 -4.46 2.02
N ASN A 121 18.39 -4.13 3.28
CA ASN A 121 18.35 -2.74 3.72
C ASN A 121 19.41 -1.92 2.97
N THR A 122 20.69 -2.28 3.13
CA THR A 122 21.80 -1.65 2.41
C THR A 122 21.66 -1.79 0.90
N GLY A 123 21.19 -2.95 0.43
CA GLY A 123 20.99 -3.19 -1.00
C GLY A 123 19.95 -2.25 -1.61
N LEU A 124 18.80 -2.06 -0.98
CA LEU A 124 17.77 -1.14 -1.45
C LEU A 124 18.23 0.31 -1.37
N ASP A 125 18.96 0.72 -0.32
CA ASP A 125 19.52 2.06 -0.21
C ASP A 125 20.47 2.38 -1.37
N VAL A 126 21.34 1.43 -1.74
CA VAL A 126 22.24 1.56 -2.89
C VAL A 126 21.44 1.65 -4.20
N LEU A 127 20.49 0.74 -4.44
CA LEU A 127 19.69 0.74 -5.67
C LEU A 127 18.85 2.04 -5.83
N ILE A 128 18.30 2.57 -4.73
CA ILE A 128 17.58 3.85 -4.72
C ILE A 128 18.55 5.00 -4.98
N SER A 129 19.70 5.04 -4.29
CA SER A 129 20.70 6.10 -4.45
C SER A 129 21.26 6.16 -5.87
N MET A 130 21.36 5.01 -6.55
CA MET A 130 21.79 4.90 -7.94
C MET A 130 20.64 5.13 -8.93
N SER A 131 19.45 5.52 -8.48
CA SER A 131 18.24 5.68 -9.31
C SER A 131 17.81 4.42 -10.08
N LEU A 132 18.25 3.23 -9.66
CA LEU A 132 17.90 1.96 -10.31
C LEU A 132 16.47 1.51 -9.99
N ILE A 133 15.94 1.93 -8.84
CA ILE A 133 14.56 1.70 -8.40
C ILE A 133 14.03 2.93 -7.64
N LYS A 134 12.72 2.99 -7.46
CA LYS A 134 12.03 3.92 -6.55
C LYS A 134 11.03 3.14 -5.70
N ILE A 135 10.75 3.64 -4.49
CA ILE A 135 9.62 3.18 -3.69
C ILE A 135 8.53 4.23 -3.81
N VAL A 136 7.38 3.84 -4.34
CA VAL A 136 6.23 4.72 -4.54
C VAL A 136 5.21 4.55 -3.40
N GLU A 137 4.09 5.25 -3.51
CA GLU A 137 2.98 5.16 -2.55
C GLU A 137 2.60 3.70 -2.22
N ASN A 138 2.17 3.47 -0.99
CA ASN A 138 1.86 2.15 -0.43
C ASN A 138 3.05 1.18 -0.38
N ASN A 139 4.28 1.71 -0.29
CA ASN A 139 5.50 0.91 -0.10
C ASN A 139 5.76 -0.11 -1.24
N LYS A 140 5.41 0.27 -2.48
CA LYS A 140 5.55 -0.59 -3.66
C LYS A 140 6.82 -0.27 -4.43
N PHE A 141 7.44 -1.30 -5.03
CA PHE A 141 8.55 -1.09 -5.95
C PHE A 141 8.09 -0.46 -7.26
N TRP A 142 8.86 0.51 -7.73
CA TRP A 142 8.77 1.05 -9.08
C TRP A 142 10.16 0.99 -9.73
N MET A 143 10.19 0.60 -11.00
CA MET A 143 11.41 0.55 -11.81
C MET A 143 11.05 1.07 -13.20
N HIS A 144 11.93 1.89 -13.79
CA HIS A 144 11.72 2.39 -15.15
C HIS A 144 11.66 1.21 -16.14
N ASP A 145 10.77 1.27 -17.14
CA ASP A 145 10.57 0.17 -18.11
C ASP A 145 11.87 -0.26 -18.80
N GLN A 146 12.73 0.70 -19.18
CA GLN A 146 14.05 0.38 -19.73
C GLN A 146 14.99 -0.37 -18.77
N LEU A 147 14.92 -0.07 -17.46
CA LEU A 147 15.71 -0.78 -16.44
C LEU A 147 15.17 -2.18 -16.21
N ARG A 148 13.84 -2.33 -16.22
CA ARG A 148 13.18 -3.64 -16.21
C ARG A 148 13.63 -4.48 -17.40
N ASP A 149 13.55 -3.92 -18.60
CA ASP A 149 13.88 -4.62 -19.83
C ASP A 149 15.38 -4.94 -19.88
N PHE A 150 16.23 -4.04 -19.38
CA PHE A 150 17.67 -4.28 -19.18
C PHE A 150 17.95 -5.42 -18.21
N GLY A 151 17.32 -5.44 -17.02
CA GLY A 151 17.50 -6.52 -16.06
C GLY A 151 17.07 -7.87 -16.61
N ARG A 152 15.97 -7.91 -17.37
CA ARG A 152 15.51 -9.12 -18.08
C ARG A 152 16.48 -9.55 -19.17
N GLU A 153 17.08 -8.60 -19.89
CA GLU A 153 18.07 -8.89 -20.91
C GLU A 153 19.37 -9.46 -20.32
N ILE A 154 19.82 -8.97 -19.16
CA ILE A 154 20.95 -9.57 -18.42
C ILE A 154 20.71 -11.06 -18.18
N VAL A 155 19.51 -11.42 -17.73
CA VAL A 155 19.19 -12.84 -17.47
C VAL A 155 19.14 -13.65 -18.77
N ARG A 156 18.61 -13.09 -19.87
CA ARG A 156 18.62 -13.78 -21.16
C ARG A 156 20.04 -14.04 -21.68
N GLN A 157 20.96 -13.12 -21.42
CA GLN A 157 22.37 -13.25 -21.82
C GLN A 157 23.13 -14.32 -21.03
N GLU A 158 22.63 -14.78 -19.88
CA GLU A 158 23.23 -15.92 -19.16
C GLU A 158 23.25 -17.18 -20.02
N ASN A 159 22.18 -17.40 -20.80
CA ASN A 159 22.13 -18.38 -21.87
C ASN A 159 21.02 -18.03 -22.89
N PRO A 160 21.35 -17.49 -24.08
CA PRO A 160 20.36 -17.05 -25.06
C PRO A 160 19.60 -18.20 -25.75
N THR A 161 20.16 -19.41 -25.76
CA THR A 161 19.60 -20.55 -26.50
C THR A 161 18.86 -21.53 -25.60
N ASN A 162 19.10 -21.49 -24.29
CA ASN A 162 18.48 -22.41 -23.34
C ASN A 162 17.95 -21.67 -22.09
N PRO A 163 16.64 -21.37 -22.04
CA PRO A 163 16.02 -20.74 -20.86
C PRO A 163 16.19 -21.55 -19.56
N ASN A 164 16.40 -22.87 -19.66
CA ASN A 164 16.67 -23.71 -18.50
C ASN A 164 18.01 -23.37 -17.82
N GLU A 165 18.92 -22.66 -18.50
CA GLU A 165 20.19 -22.24 -17.92
C GLU A 165 20.19 -20.81 -17.39
N GLN A 166 19.04 -20.13 -17.43
CA GLN A 166 18.87 -18.80 -16.89
C GLN A 166 18.55 -18.85 -15.39
N SER A 167 18.98 -17.85 -14.64
CA SER A 167 18.76 -17.75 -13.20
C SER A 167 17.29 -17.47 -12.84
N ARG A 168 16.53 -16.87 -13.75
CA ARG A 168 15.14 -16.46 -13.55
C ARG A 168 14.33 -16.82 -14.79
N ILE A 169 13.13 -17.33 -14.56
CA ILE A 169 12.15 -17.64 -15.61
C ILE A 169 10.85 -16.95 -15.22
N TRP A 170 10.31 -16.10 -16.07
CA TRP A 170 9.13 -15.27 -15.74
C TRP A 170 8.01 -15.29 -16.78
N ASN A 171 8.12 -16.12 -17.83
CA ASN A 171 7.03 -16.35 -18.76
C ASN A 171 6.86 -17.84 -19.10
N TRP A 172 5.65 -18.16 -19.58
CA TRP A 172 5.24 -19.53 -19.88
C TRP A 172 6.02 -20.16 -21.05
N GLU A 173 6.46 -19.38 -22.03
CA GLU A 173 7.17 -19.86 -23.21
C GLU A 173 8.58 -20.34 -22.83
N GLU A 174 9.33 -19.51 -22.08
CA GLU A 174 10.63 -19.86 -21.50
C GLU A 174 10.52 -21.09 -20.58
N PHE A 175 9.48 -21.17 -19.75
CA PHE A 175 9.23 -22.34 -18.91
C PHE A 175 8.96 -23.61 -19.74
N LEU A 176 8.16 -23.52 -20.81
CA LEU A 176 7.88 -24.66 -21.69
C LEU A 176 9.13 -25.12 -22.44
N GLU A 177 9.93 -24.20 -22.95
CA GLU A 177 11.19 -24.53 -23.60
C GLU A 177 12.14 -25.22 -22.62
N ALA A 178 12.23 -24.69 -21.40
CA ALA A 178 13.03 -25.28 -20.35
C ALA A 178 12.56 -26.70 -19.95
N THR A 179 11.26 -26.98 -20.00
CA THR A 179 10.70 -28.29 -19.64
C THR A 179 10.72 -29.30 -20.79
N ARG A 180 10.55 -28.87 -22.06
CA ARG A 180 10.47 -29.75 -23.25
C ARG A 180 11.81 -30.19 -23.82
N THR A 181 12.86 -29.40 -23.67
CA THR A 181 14.19 -29.67 -24.23
C THR A 181 14.87 -30.89 -23.58
N ASN A 182 14.52 -31.23 -22.34
CA ASN A 182 15.07 -32.38 -21.63
C ASN A 182 14.20 -33.64 -21.82
N LYS A 183 14.21 -34.20 -23.04
CA LYS A 183 13.58 -35.51 -23.33
C LYS A 183 14.32 -36.71 -22.71
N SER A 184 15.57 -36.52 -22.26
CA SER A 184 16.29 -37.52 -21.46
C SER A 184 16.14 -37.19 -19.97
N HIS A 185 15.44 -38.05 -19.22
CA HIS A 185 15.35 -38.12 -17.76
C HIS A 185 15.99 -36.98 -16.92
N LEU A 186 15.14 -36.17 -16.26
CA LEU A 186 15.29 -35.70 -14.86
C LEU A 186 16.70 -35.28 -14.39
N GLN A 187 17.45 -34.49 -15.18
CA GLN A 187 18.66 -33.86 -14.65
C GLN A 187 18.27 -32.67 -13.76
N MET A 188 18.82 -32.65 -12.54
CA MET A 188 18.63 -31.56 -11.59
C MET A 188 19.22 -30.26 -12.15
N ASN A 189 18.52 -29.16 -11.92
CA ASN A 189 18.89 -27.84 -12.38
C ASN A 189 19.23 -26.94 -11.19
N GLN A 190 20.49 -26.51 -11.16
CA GLN A 190 21.06 -25.67 -10.12
C GLN A 190 21.17 -24.19 -10.52
N LYS A 191 20.87 -23.83 -11.78
CA LYS A 191 20.96 -22.45 -12.27
C LYS A 191 19.70 -21.66 -11.97
N VAL A 192 18.51 -22.22 -12.22
CA VAL A 192 17.24 -21.53 -11.99
C VAL A 192 17.01 -21.33 -10.49
N GLN A 193 16.84 -20.07 -10.10
CA GLN A 193 16.66 -19.64 -8.71
C GLN A 193 15.31 -19.00 -8.46
N ALA A 194 14.64 -18.45 -9.47
CA ALA A 194 13.29 -17.91 -9.33
C ALA A 194 12.42 -18.22 -10.55
N LEU A 195 11.18 -18.62 -10.28
CA LEU A 195 10.24 -19.08 -11.28
C LEU A 195 8.89 -18.39 -11.08
N SER A 196 8.41 -17.72 -12.12
CA SER A 196 7.03 -17.22 -12.19
C SER A 196 6.37 -17.72 -13.47
N VAL A 197 5.25 -18.41 -13.32
CA VAL A 197 4.45 -18.93 -14.43
C VAL A 197 3.01 -18.48 -14.28
N ASP A 198 2.54 -17.70 -15.25
CA ASP A 198 1.15 -17.29 -15.36
C ASP A 198 0.65 -17.51 -16.80
N ILE A 199 -0.52 -18.11 -16.93
CA ILE A 199 -1.12 -18.54 -18.20
C ILE A 199 -2.29 -17.62 -18.60
N SER A 200 -2.40 -16.47 -17.95
CA SER A 200 -3.38 -15.41 -18.16
C SER A 200 -3.69 -15.05 -19.61
N SER A 201 -2.65 -15.08 -20.45
CA SER A 201 -2.67 -14.58 -21.83
C SER A 201 -3.15 -15.62 -22.82
N ARG A 202 -3.51 -16.85 -22.38
CA ARG A 202 -3.90 -17.94 -23.27
C ARG A 202 -5.39 -18.23 -23.21
N SER A 203 -5.96 -18.56 -24.37
CA SER A 203 -7.32 -19.08 -24.51
C SER A 203 -7.43 -20.45 -23.82
N SER A 204 -8.06 -20.48 -22.65
CA SER A 204 -8.92 -21.56 -22.10
C SER A 204 -8.47 -23.03 -22.19
N ARG A 205 -7.18 -23.33 -22.39
CA ARG A 205 -6.66 -24.69 -22.23
C ARG A 205 -6.19 -24.88 -20.81
N ASP A 206 -6.74 -25.89 -20.12
CA ASP A 206 -6.19 -26.39 -18.87
C ASP A 206 -4.76 -26.88 -19.11
N VAL A 207 -3.79 -26.08 -18.68
CA VAL A 207 -2.39 -26.49 -18.70
C VAL A 207 -2.13 -27.31 -17.46
N ILE A 208 -1.65 -28.53 -17.69
CA ILE A 208 -1.29 -29.49 -16.65
C ILE A 208 0.22 -29.59 -16.60
N ILE A 209 0.78 -29.43 -15.39
CA ILE A 209 2.21 -29.57 -15.09
C ILE A 209 2.34 -30.66 -14.02
N GLN A 210 3.35 -31.52 -14.13
CA GLN A 210 3.69 -32.48 -13.08
C GLN A 210 4.59 -31.82 -12.04
N SER A 211 4.37 -32.09 -10.74
CA SER A 211 5.19 -31.45 -9.68
C SER A 211 6.70 -31.69 -9.85
N LYS A 212 7.08 -32.87 -10.35
CA LYS A 212 8.47 -33.22 -10.69
C LYS A 212 9.17 -32.24 -11.66
N GLU A 213 8.42 -31.53 -12.50
CA GLU A 213 8.96 -30.55 -13.45
C GLU A 213 9.42 -29.26 -12.76
N ILE A 214 8.81 -28.94 -11.60
CA ILE A 214 9.20 -27.81 -10.74
C ILE A 214 10.26 -28.26 -9.74
N GLU A 215 10.09 -29.47 -9.19
CA GLU A 215 10.98 -30.03 -8.18
C GLU A 215 12.44 -30.24 -8.66
N ARG A 216 12.69 -30.26 -9.97
CA ARG A 216 14.06 -30.34 -10.51
C ARG A 216 14.90 -29.09 -10.26
N PHE A 217 14.30 -27.96 -9.91
CA PHE A 217 15.00 -26.69 -9.67
C PHE A 217 15.49 -26.60 -8.21
N GLU A 218 16.57 -27.30 -7.88
CA GLU A 218 17.03 -27.48 -6.48
C GLU A 218 17.40 -26.16 -5.77
N HIS A 219 17.79 -25.14 -6.54
CA HIS A 219 18.18 -23.83 -6.02
C HIS A 219 17.06 -22.78 -6.05
N LEU A 220 15.83 -23.20 -6.32
CA LEU A 220 14.68 -22.31 -6.37
C LEU A 220 14.41 -21.67 -5.00
N ARG A 221 14.48 -20.34 -4.92
CA ARG A 221 14.11 -19.52 -3.75
C ARG A 221 12.72 -18.90 -3.86
N PHE A 222 12.24 -18.66 -5.08
CA PHE A 222 10.97 -18.00 -5.36
C PHE A 222 10.14 -18.80 -6.37
N LEU A 223 8.87 -19.05 -6.03
CA LEU A 223 7.92 -19.75 -6.89
C LEU A 223 6.57 -19.00 -6.91
N LYS A 224 6.17 -18.53 -8.09
CA LYS A 224 4.85 -17.94 -8.35
C LYS A 224 4.16 -18.71 -9.47
N LEU A 225 2.98 -19.25 -9.20
CA LEU A 225 2.22 -20.06 -10.14
C LEU A 225 0.78 -19.56 -10.20
N ALA A 226 0.29 -19.27 -11.40
CA ALA A 226 -1.05 -18.76 -11.61
C ALA A 226 -1.77 -19.47 -12.76
N ARG A 227 -3.06 -19.79 -12.55
CA ARG A 227 -3.99 -20.32 -13.58
C ARG A 227 -3.49 -21.59 -14.27
N LEU A 228 -3.02 -22.54 -13.47
CA LEU A 228 -2.49 -23.82 -13.96
C LEU A 228 -2.87 -24.99 -13.04
N THR A 229 -2.87 -26.20 -13.59
CA THR A 229 -3.17 -27.43 -12.84
C THR A 229 -1.88 -28.16 -12.52
N ILE A 230 -1.61 -28.44 -11.24
CA ILE A 230 -0.41 -29.17 -10.81
C ILE A 230 -0.77 -30.58 -10.38
N VAL A 231 -0.42 -31.56 -11.19
CA VAL A 231 -0.59 -32.97 -10.82
C VAL A 231 0.62 -33.38 -9.98
N ALA A 232 0.43 -33.39 -8.66
CA ALA A 232 1.45 -33.82 -7.71
C ALA A 232 1.62 -35.34 -7.75
N ASN A 233 2.80 -35.81 -8.13
CA ASN A 233 3.17 -37.22 -8.19
C ASN A 233 4.53 -37.53 -7.55
N ALA A 234 5.24 -36.53 -7.02
CA ALA A 234 6.63 -36.65 -6.59
C ALA A 234 6.90 -36.03 -5.20
N THR A 235 8.11 -36.31 -4.70
CA THR A 235 8.56 -36.26 -3.30
C THR A 235 9.80 -35.40 -3.07
N ASN A 236 10.28 -34.65 -4.08
CA ASN A 236 11.59 -34.00 -3.99
C ASN A 236 11.55 -32.71 -3.16
N HIS A 237 12.69 -32.43 -2.54
CA HIS A 237 12.89 -31.31 -1.63
C HIS A 237 13.29 -30.05 -2.41
N LEU A 238 12.63 -28.91 -2.13
CA LEU A 238 13.09 -27.58 -2.56
C LEU A 238 13.68 -26.84 -1.34
N PRO A 239 14.90 -27.17 -0.88
CA PRO A 239 15.42 -26.70 0.41
C PRO A 239 15.70 -25.20 0.44
N ARG A 240 15.89 -24.57 -0.73
CA ARG A 240 16.17 -23.14 -0.87
C ARG A 240 14.92 -22.29 -1.01
N LEU A 241 13.74 -22.89 -1.11
CA LEU A 241 12.49 -22.18 -1.33
C LEU A 241 12.13 -21.32 -0.11
N ARG A 242 11.81 -20.05 -0.35
CA ARG A 242 11.47 -19.03 0.65
C ARG A 242 10.11 -18.40 0.40
N TRP A 243 9.72 -18.27 -0.86
CA TRP A 243 8.45 -17.66 -1.26
C TRP A 243 7.66 -18.64 -2.12
N ILE A 244 6.39 -18.86 -1.74
CA ILE A 244 5.43 -19.54 -2.61
C ILE A 244 4.17 -18.71 -2.76
N SER A 245 3.81 -18.41 -4.01
CA SER A 245 2.60 -17.70 -4.39
C SER A 245 1.81 -18.56 -5.38
N LEU A 246 0.60 -18.98 -5.00
CA LEU A 246 -0.28 -19.81 -5.84
C LEU A 246 -1.60 -19.10 -6.07
N SER A 247 -2.00 -18.95 -7.34
CA SER A 247 -3.25 -18.28 -7.71
C SER A 247 -4.07 -19.10 -8.72
N HIS A 248 -5.38 -19.26 -8.49
CA HIS A 248 -6.29 -19.97 -9.39
C HIS A 248 -5.76 -21.35 -9.85
N THR A 249 -5.11 -22.11 -8.97
CA THR A 249 -4.63 -23.45 -9.32
C THR A 249 -5.73 -24.48 -9.04
N ALA A 250 -6.03 -25.33 -10.01
CA ALA A 250 -7.27 -26.12 -9.97
C ALA A 250 -7.20 -27.32 -9.02
N ARG A 251 -6.06 -28.01 -8.96
CA ARG A 251 -5.91 -29.27 -8.21
C ARG A 251 -4.48 -29.42 -7.71
N ILE A 252 -4.33 -29.66 -6.41
CA ILE A 252 -3.12 -30.19 -5.78
C ILE A 252 -3.58 -31.29 -4.82
N TYR A 253 -3.41 -32.55 -5.21
CA TYR A 253 -3.96 -33.69 -4.46
C TYR A 253 -3.12 -34.09 -3.24
N LYS A 254 -1.80 -33.83 -3.26
CA LYS A 254 -0.87 -34.11 -2.17
C LYS A 254 0.28 -33.11 -2.19
N TRP A 255 0.09 -31.94 -1.60
CA TRP A 255 1.22 -31.14 -1.12
C TRP A 255 1.75 -31.62 0.24
N THR A 256 1.14 -32.68 0.78
CA THR A 256 1.14 -33.02 2.20
C THR A 256 2.50 -33.45 2.78
N ASN A 257 3.59 -33.44 2.00
CA ASN A 257 4.95 -33.67 2.47
C ASN A 257 5.95 -32.57 2.06
N MET A 258 5.51 -31.42 1.53
CA MET A 258 6.44 -30.38 1.08
C MET A 258 7.15 -29.69 2.25
N TYR A 259 8.47 -29.56 2.13
CA TYR A 259 9.39 -28.99 3.10
C TYR A 259 9.24 -27.46 3.22
N LEU A 260 8.07 -27.03 3.69
CA LEU A 260 7.75 -25.63 3.99
C LEU A 260 8.57 -25.06 5.16
N LYS A 261 9.41 -25.88 5.78
CA LYS A 261 10.28 -25.52 6.91
C LYS A 261 11.06 -24.23 6.66
N ASN A 262 11.53 -24.01 5.43
CA ASN A 262 12.31 -22.83 5.09
C ASN A 262 11.49 -21.71 4.43
N VAL A 263 10.20 -21.93 4.20
CA VAL A 263 9.33 -20.93 3.57
C VAL A 263 9.04 -19.82 4.57
N VAL A 264 9.24 -18.59 4.10
CA VAL A 264 9.08 -17.35 4.87
C VAL A 264 7.82 -16.60 4.41
N ILE A 265 7.41 -16.75 3.14
CA ILE A 265 6.22 -16.12 2.57
C ILE A 265 5.34 -17.17 1.91
N LEU A 266 4.06 -17.21 2.30
CA LEU A 266 3.01 -18.00 1.68
C LEU A 266 1.85 -17.11 1.26
N GLU A 267 1.53 -17.16 -0.03
CA GLU A 267 0.42 -16.42 -0.61
C GLU A 267 -0.46 -17.38 -1.41
N PHE A 268 -1.70 -17.52 -1.00
CA PHE A 268 -2.69 -18.34 -1.68
C PHE A 268 -3.86 -17.48 -2.12
N SER A 269 -4.20 -17.54 -3.41
CA SER A 269 -5.30 -16.78 -3.99
C SER A 269 -6.20 -17.71 -4.80
N LYS A 270 -7.50 -17.73 -4.48
CA LYS A 270 -8.52 -18.49 -5.21
C LYS A 270 -8.19 -19.98 -5.36
N LEU A 271 -7.68 -20.59 -4.28
CA LEU A 271 -7.40 -22.02 -4.24
C LEU A 271 -8.65 -22.80 -3.84
N GLY A 272 -9.35 -23.37 -4.82
CA GLY A 272 -10.59 -24.12 -4.58
C GLY A 272 -10.42 -25.43 -3.80
N TYR A 273 -9.20 -25.84 -3.47
CA TYR A 273 -8.93 -27.10 -2.74
C TYR A 273 -8.33 -26.88 -1.35
N ILE A 274 -8.02 -25.65 -0.93
CA ILE A 274 -7.48 -25.40 0.40
C ILE A 274 -8.64 -25.29 1.39
N ASP A 275 -8.66 -26.22 2.35
CA ASP A 275 -9.62 -26.29 3.46
C ASP A 275 -8.89 -26.12 4.79
N ASP A 276 -9.66 -26.07 5.89
CA ASP A 276 -9.14 -25.93 7.25
C ASP A 276 -8.02 -26.95 7.57
N SER A 277 -8.22 -28.22 7.21
CA SER A 277 -7.31 -29.32 7.55
C SER A 277 -5.97 -29.21 6.82
N ARG A 278 -6.01 -28.80 5.54
CA ARG A 278 -4.81 -28.59 4.74
C ARG A 278 -4.05 -27.36 5.22
N LEU A 279 -4.75 -26.28 5.55
CA LEU A 279 -4.12 -25.09 6.09
C LEU A 279 -3.45 -25.39 7.44
N GLU A 280 -4.09 -26.18 8.31
CA GLU A 280 -3.51 -26.61 9.58
C GLU A 280 -2.18 -27.38 9.38
N ASN A 281 -2.15 -28.31 8.44
CA ASN A 281 -0.91 -29.05 8.11
C ASN A 281 0.19 -28.12 7.57
N ILE A 282 -0.17 -27.15 6.72
CA ILE A 282 0.77 -26.16 6.17
C ILE A 282 1.39 -25.32 7.30
N ILE A 283 0.56 -24.80 8.22
CA ILE A 283 1.01 -23.98 9.35
C ILE A 283 1.92 -24.77 10.29
N LYS A 284 1.61 -26.05 10.57
CA LYS A 284 2.47 -26.93 11.38
C LYS A 284 3.87 -27.14 10.78
N MET A 285 4.00 -27.06 9.46
CA MET A 285 5.26 -27.30 8.76
C MET A 285 6.06 -26.02 8.50
N ALA A 286 5.41 -24.88 8.35
CA ALA A 286 6.01 -23.60 7.96
C ALA A 286 6.57 -22.83 9.18
N THR A 287 7.57 -23.39 9.86
CA THR A 287 8.07 -22.84 11.14
C THR A 287 8.84 -21.52 11.01
N LYS A 288 9.33 -21.18 9.81
CA LYS A 288 9.98 -19.89 9.49
C LYS A 288 9.03 -18.83 8.93
N LEU A 289 7.73 -19.13 8.83
CA LEU A 289 6.77 -18.27 8.16
C LEU A 289 6.69 -16.89 8.83
N LYS A 290 6.84 -15.84 8.03
CA LYS A 290 6.68 -14.44 8.43
C LYS A 290 5.47 -13.78 7.79
N VAL A 291 5.07 -14.23 6.59
CA VAL A 291 3.93 -13.69 5.86
C VAL A 291 2.99 -14.81 5.44
N LEU A 292 1.73 -14.70 5.83
CA LEU A 292 0.64 -15.56 5.37
C LEU A 292 -0.46 -14.69 4.76
N SER A 293 -0.71 -14.85 3.47
CA SER A 293 -1.79 -14.18 2.76
C SER A 293 -2.73 -15.21 2.15
N LEU A 294 -4.01 -15.13 2.50
CA LEU A 294 -5.07 -15.97 1.98
C LEU A 294 -6.13 -15.06 1.33
N GLU A 295 -6.29 -15.18 0.03
CA GLU A 295 -7.22 -14.39 -0.77
C GLU A 295 -8.25 -15.30 -1.45
N SER A 296 -9.54 -15.00 -1.31
CA SER A 296 -10.63 -15.75 -1.96
C SER A 296 -10.56 -17.27 -1.74
N CYS A 297 -10.09 -17.72 -0.57
CA CYS A 297 -10.04 -19.13 -0.19
C CYS A 297 -11.36 -19.56 0.45
N HIS A 298 -12.33 -19.94 -0.40
CA HIS A 298 -13.73 -20.11 0.01
C HIS A 298 -14.05 -21.37 0.83
N HIS A 299 -13.13 -22.32 0.98
CA HIS A 299 -13.35 -23.53 1.80
C HIS A 299 -12.70 -23.44 3.19
N ILE A 300 -12.12 -22.31 3.55
CA ILE A 300 -11.61 -22.06 4.89
C ILE A 300 -12.75 -21.48 5.72
N ILE A 301 -13.19 -22.25 6.72
CA ILE A 301 -14.26 -21.91 7.64
C ILE A 301 -13.68 -21.43 8.97
N LYS A 302 -12.55 -22.00 9.40
CA LYS A 302 -11.83 -21.58 10.61
C LYS A 302 -10.33 -21.51 10.37
N MET A 303 -9.70 -20.50 10.94
CA MET A 303 -8.23 -20.50 11.03
C MET A 303 -7.77 -21.57 12.02
N PRO A 304 -6.67 -22.29 11.73
CA PRO A 304 -6.13 -23.29 12.64
C PRO A 304 -5.33 -22.65 13.79
N ASP A 305 -4.82 -23.49 14.68
CA ASP A 305 -3.88 -23.08 15.73
C ASP A 305 -2.58 -22.53 15.11
N PHE A 306 -2.20 -21.31 15.51
CA PHE A 306 -1.01 -20.60 15.04
C PHE A 306 0.29 -21.03 15.76
N THR A 307 0.26 -21.98 16.70
CA THR A 307 1.47 -22.46 17.41
C THR A 307 2.57 -22.99 16.49
N GLY A 308 2.24 -23.42 15.28
CA GLY A 308 3.21 -23.86 14.26
C GLY A 308 4.01 -22.73 13.60
N CYS A 309 3.53 -21.48 13.66
CA CYS A 309 4.11 -20.33 12.94
C CYS A 309 4.22 -19.06 13.81
N LEU A 310 4.78 -19.19 15.02
CA LEU A 310 4.91 -18.08 15.98
C LEU A 310 5.77 -16.89 15.51
N ASN A 311 6.57 -17.07 14.45
CA ASN A 311 7.38 -16.02 13.82
C ASN A 311 6.60 -15.15 12.83
N LEU A 312 5.28 -15.34 12.71
CA LEU A 312 4.45 -14.60 11.78
C LEU A 312 4.45 -13.11 12.12
N GLU A 313 4.80 -12.28 11.13
CA GLU A 313 4.85 -10.82 11.22
C GLU A 313 3.71 -10.17 10.43
N ARG A 314 3.13 -10.85 9.43
CA ARG A 314 2.02 -10.35 8.61
C ARG A 314 0.99 -11.45 8.33
N LEU A 315 -0.28 -11.13 8.59
CA LEU A 315 -1.41 -11.99 8.29
C LEU A 315 -2.46 -11.23 7.50
N ALA A 316 -2.76 -11.69 6.28
CA ALA A 316 -3.79 -11.13 5.43
C ALA A 316 -4.85 -12.19 5.07
N LEU A 317 -6.12 -11.88 5.36
CA LEU A 317 -7.29 -12.70 5.04
C LEU A 317 -8.23 -11.84 4.21
N ILE A 318 -8.31 -12.07 2.91
CA ILE A 318 -8.99 -11.20 1.95
C ILE A 318 -10.05 -12.01 1.19
N GLN A 319 -11.31 -11.57 1.18
CA GLN A 319 -12.40 -12.23 0.44
C GLN A 319 -12.59 -13.72 0.78
N CYS A 320 -12.13 -14.17 1.96
CA CYS A 320 -12.37 -15.52 2.46
C CYS A 320 -13.80 -15.60 3.01
N TYR A 321 -14.78 -15.56 2.11
CA TYR A 321 -16.18 -15.31 2.48
C TYR A 321 -16.71 -16.26 3.55
N GLN A 322 -16.36 -17.56 3.49
CA GLN A 322 -16.84 -18.60 4.43
C GLN A 322 -16.12 -18.61 5.78
N LEU A 323 -15.10 -17.78 5.99
CA LEU A 323 -14.39 -17.72 7.26
C LEU A 323 -15.33 -17.21 8.36
N ARG A 324 -15.52 -18.02 9.40
CA ARG A 324 -16.41 -17.73 10.53
C ARG A 324 -15.69 -17.54 11.85
N LYS A 325 -14.48 -18.10 11.99
CA LYS A 325 -13.74 -18.08 13.25
C LYS A 325 -12.24 -17.95 13.03
N ILE A 326 -11.62 -17.08 13.83
CA ILE A 326 -10.18 -17.04 14.04
C ILE A 326 -9.87 -17.70 15.39
N ASP A 327 -8.89 -18.59 15.41
CA ASP A 327 -8.49 -19.29 16.64
C ASP A 327 -7.80 -18.33 17.62
N GLY A 328 -8.08 -18.49 18.92
CA GLY A 328 -7.54 -17.62 19.98
C GLY A 328 -6.02 -17.73 20.13
N SER A 329 -5.39 -18.78 19.59
CA SER A 329 -3.92 -18.86 19.50
C SER A 329 -3.28 -17.72 18.72
N ILE A 330 -4.04 -16.90 17.98
CA ILE A 330 -3.55 -15.67 17.36
C ILE A 330 -2.83 -14.77 18.37
N GLY A 331 -3.28 -14.71 19.63
CA GLY A 331 -2.63 -13.93 20.70
C GLY A 331 -1.21 -14.39 21.06
N LYS A 332 -0.80 -15.58 20.60
CA LYS A 332 0.58 -16.08 20.76
C LYS A 332 1.55 -15.48 19.73
N LEU A 333 1.06 -14.84 18.67
CA LEU A 333 1.87 -14.25 17.61
C LEU A 333 2.51 -12.92 18.07
N LYS A 334 3.49 -12.99 18.97
CA LYS A 334 4.11 -11.80 19.59
C LYS A 334 4.86 -10.90 18.61
N TYR A 335 5.17 -11.39 17.41
CA TYR A 335 5.85 -10.65 16.36
C TYR A 335 4.91 -10.14 15.25
N LEU A 336 3.59 -10.36 15.36
CA LEU A 336 2.65 -9.88 14.34
C LEU A 336 2.63 -8.35 14.34
N ILE A 337 2.99 -7.75 13.20
CA ILE A 337 3.05 -6.31 12.97
C ILE A 337 1.83 -5.83 12.19
N ASP A 338 1.35 -6.63 11.25
CA ASP A 338 0.27 -6.30 10.32
C ASP A 338 -0.80 -7.40 10.30
N LEU A 339 -2.03 -7.04 10.67
CA LEU A 339 -3.20 -7.90 10.59
C LEU A 339 -4.26 -7.24 9.70
N LYS A 340 -4.50 -7.86 8.53
CA LYS A 340 -5.50 -7.42 7.56
C LYS A 340 -6.59 -8.48 7.39
N ILE A 341 -7.83 -8.11 7.64
CA ILE A 341 -9.02 -8.93 7.41
C ILE A 341 -10.00 -8.11 6.56
N ASP A 342 -10.24 -8.53 5.33
CA ASP A 342 -10.91 -7.70 4.33
C ASP A 342 -11.97 -8.52 3.58
N HIS A 343 -13.22 -8.09 3.59
CA HIS A 343 -14.37 -8.77 2.97
C HIS A 343 -14.55 -10.25 3.40
N CYS A 344 -14.18 -10.60 4.63
CA CYS A 344 -14.46 -11.91 5.24
C CYS A 344 -15.85 -11.90 5.87
N ASN A 345 -16.88 -11.86 5.02
CA ASN A 345 -18.20 -11.41 5.44
C ASN A 345 -18.90 -12.32 6.46
N PHE A 346 -18.64 -13.64 6.55
CA PHE A 346 -19.24 -14.49 7.60
C PHE A 346 -18.50 -14.46 8.96
N LEU A 347 -17.46 -13.64 9.10
CA LEU A 347 -16.73 -13.48 10.36
C LEU A 347 -17.46 -12.46 11.24
N GLU A 348 -18.10 -12.93 12.31
CA GLU A 348 -18.90 -12.07 13.21
C GLU A 348 -18.09 -11.48 14.37
N HIS A 349 -17.09 -12.22 14.85
CA HIS A 349 -16.30 -11.87 16.03
C HIS A 349 -14.82 -12.14 15.82
N LEU A 350 -13.99 -11.35 16.52
CA LEU A 350 -12.57 -11.63 16.71
C LEU A 350 -12.33 -12.15 18.14
N PRO A 351 -11.33 -13.02 18.34
CA PRO A 351 -10.96 -13.50 19.68
C PRO A 351 -10.40 -12.36 20.56
N GLU A 352 -10.66 -12.42 21.87
CA GLU A 352 -10.11 -11.47 22.85
C GLU A 352 -8.59 -11.58 22.99
N GLU A 353 -8.02 -12.71 22.58
CA GLU A 353 -6.58 -12.91 22.53
C GLU A 353 -5.88 -11.99 21.51
N ILE A 354 -6.61 -11.27 20.64
CA ILE A 354 -6.00 -10.22 19.78
C ILE A 354 -5.30 -9.14 20.62
N GLY A 355 -5.80 -8.81 21.82
CA GLY A 355 -5.11 -7.84 22.70
C GLY A 355 -3.76 -8.30 23.23
N ASP A 356 -3.36 -9.55 22.98
CA ASP A 356 -2.05 -10.09 23.35
C ASP A 356 -0.97 -9.88 22.26
N LEU A 357 -1.33 -9.27 21.12
CA LEU A 357 -0.46 -8.98 19.99
C LEU A 357 0.42 -7.74 20.24
N VAL A 358 1.39 -7.87 21.14
CA VAL A 358 2.22 -6.75 21.65
C VAL A 358 2.99 -5.95 20.58
N SER A 359 3.27 -6.54 19.41
CA SER A 359 4.01 -5.89 18.32
C SER A 359 3.12 -5.32 17.21
N LEU A 360 1.78 -5.46 17.33
CA LEU A 360 0.85 -5.06 16.28
C LEU A 360 0.86 -3.55 16.09
N GLN A 361 1.09 -3.13 14.84
CA GLN A 361 1.15 -1.72 14.45
C GLN A 361 0.04 -1.34 13.49
N TYR A 362 -0.30 -2.23 12.56
CA TYR A 362 -1.32 -2.01 11.54
C TYR A 362 -2.43 -3.04 11.71
N PHE A 363 -3.64 -2.54 11.96
CA PHE A 363 -4.83 -3.37 12.13
C PHE A 363 -5.91 -2.89 11.18
N PHE A 364 -6.29 -3.74 10.23
CA PHE A 364 -7.30 -3.45 9.24
C PHE A 364 -8.37 -4.53 9.26
N VAL A 365 -9.61 -4.14 9.51
CA VAL A 365 -10.78 -5.01 9.48
C VAL A 365 -11.91 -4.33 8.71
N LYS A 366 -12.28 -4.88 7.56
CA LYS A 366 -13.45 -4.45 6.79
C LYS A 366 -14.32 -5.66 6.49
N CYS A 367 -15.34 -5.91 7.30
CA CYS A 367 -16.19 -7.09 7.18
C CYS A 367 -17.65 -6.73 7.42
N ALA A 368 -18.53 -7.15 6.50
CA ALA A 368 -19.93 -6.74 6.54
C ALA A 368 -20.65 -7.16 7.84
N HIS A 369 -20.46 -8.40 8.31
CA HIS A 369 -21.17 -8.94 9.49
C HIS A 369 -20.38 -8.86 10.80
N MET A 370 -19.22 -8.19 10.84
CA MET A 370 -18.47 -8.07 12.08
C MET A 370 -19.20 -7.14 13.06
N LYS A 371 -19.55 -7.63 14.26
CA LYS A 371 -20.40 -6.87 15.20
C LYS A 371 -19.65 -5.72 15.89
N LYS A 372 -18.58 -6.05 16.62
CA LYS A 372 -17.72 -5.08 17.32
C LYS A 372 -16.28 -5.59 17.40
N LEU A 373 -15.37 -4.70 17.77
CA LEU A 373 -14.00 -5.05 18.14
C LEU A 373 -13.94 -5.68 19.54
N PRO A 374 -13.00 -6.58 19.81
CA PRO A 374 -12.78 -7.15 21.14
C PRO A 374 -12.26 -6.08 22.11
N ASP A 375 -12.67 -6.10 23.37
CA ASP A 375 -12.35 -5.04 24.34
C ASP A 375 -10.83 -4.96 24.64
N SER A 376 -10.14 -6.07 24.43
CA SER A 376 -8.70 -6.21 24.55
C SER A 376 -7.88 -5.42 23.50
N ILE A 377 -8.43 -5.09 22.31
CA ILE A 377 -7.69 -4.35 21.25
C ILE A 377 -7.20 -2.98 21.74
N TRP A 378 -7.97 -2.34 22.64
CA TRP A 378 -7.72 -1.00 23.16
C TRP A 378 -6.52 -0.94 24.12
N LYS A 379 -5.90 -2.08 24.42
CA LYS A 379 -4.70 -2.18 25.28
C LYS A 379 -3.39 -2.22 24.48
N LEU A 380 -3.46 -2.25 23.15
CA LEU A 380 -2.30 -2.43 22.27
C LEU A 380 -1.46 -1.14 22.11
N LYS A 381 -0.49 -0.95 23.01
CA LYS A 381 0.37 0.25 23.04
C LYS A 381 1.20 0.50 21.77
N SER A 382 1.49 -0.54 20.99
CA SER A 382 2.26 -0.46 19.75
C SER A 382 1.43 -0.08 18.53
N LEU A 383 0.09 -0.06 18.66
CA LEU A 383 -0.81 0.14 17.53
C LEU A 383 -0.67 1.57 16.99
N ARG A 384 -0.41 1.67 15.68
CA ARG A 384 -0.23 2.94 14.95
C ARG A 384 -1.44 3.28 14.10
N GLU A 385 -1.98 2.29 13.40
CA GLU A 385 -3.11 2.49 12.50
C GLU A 385 -4.19 1.45 12.76
N MET A 386 -5.40 1.93 13.02
CA MET A 386 -6.59 1.11 13.19
C MET A 386 -7.62 1.52 12.14
N HIS A 387 -8.02 0.57 11.31
CA HIS A 387 -9.10 0.69 10.34
C HIS A 387 -10.14 -0.36 10.66
N PHE A 388 -11.35 0.06 11.01
CA PHE A 388 -12.48 -0.80 11.24
C PHE A 388 -13.66 -0.34 10.40
N SER A 389 -14.29 -1.25 9.66
CA SER A 389 -15.48 -0.97 8.88
C SER A 389 -16.42 -2.17 8.90
N ASN A 390 -17.68 -1.95 9.21
CA ASN A 390 -18.74 -2.95 9.10
C ASN A 390 -20.01 -2.36 8.46
N CYS A 391 -20.88 -3.25 7.98
CA CYS A 391 -22.16 -2.89 7.35
C CYS A 391 -23.27 -3.78 7.94
N VAL A 392 -23.29 -3.89 9.27
CA VAL A 392 -24.32 -4.65 9.97
C VAL A 392 -25.57 -3.78 10.04
N ASP A 393 -26.42 -3.87 9.01
CA ASP A 393 -27.68 -3.11 8.93
C ASP A 393 -28.83 -3.76 9.71
N THR A 394 -28.56 -4.73 10.61
CA THR A 394 -29.65 -5.33 11.39
C THR A 394 -30.07 -4.39 12.51
N PRO A 395 -31.38 -4.09 12.65
CA PRO A 395 -31.92 -3.19 13.69
C PRO A 395 -31.88 -3.81 15.10
N ASP A 396 -30.97 -4.76 15.35
CA ASP A 396 -30.83 -5.44 16.61
C ASP A 396 -30.03 -4.55 17.56
N SER A 397 -30.71 -3.98 18.56
CA SER A 397 -30.10 -3.13 19.59
C SER A 397 -28.99 -3.81 20.39
N GLU A 398 -28.83 -5.13 20.26
CA GLU A 398 -27.79 -5.92 20.92
C GLU A 398 -26.40 -5.75 20.30
N ASN A 399 -26.28 -5.16 19.10
CA ASN A 399 -24.99 -4.99 18.42
C ASN A 399 -24.37 -3.59 18.60
N PHE A 400 -25.05 -2.67 19.29
CA PHE A 400 -24.50 -1.35 19.59
C PHE A 400 -23.31 -1.44 20.53
N TRP A 401 -22.32 -0.58 20.29
CA TRP A 401 -21.12 -0.50 21.12
C TRP A 401 -20.59 0.93 21.20
N GLU A 402 -19.81 1.20 22.24
CA GLU A 402 -19.18 2.49 22.49
C GLU A 402 -17.66 2.35 22.46
N LEU A 403 -16.95 3.43 22.11
CA LEU A 403 -15.49 3.48 22.25
C LEU A 403 -15.11 3.52 23.74
N PRO A 404 -14.32 2.56 24.25
CA PRO A 404 -14.00 2.50 25.67
C PRO A 404 -12.96 3.57 26.07
N SER A 405 -12.98 3.97 27.34
CA SER A 405 -11.97 4.87 27.91
C SER A 405 -10.54 4.37 27.76
N ALA A 406 -10.37 3.04 27.68
CA ALA A 406 -9.10 2.37 27.44
C ALA A 406 -8.37 2.83 26.16
N ILE A 407 -9.04 3.52 25.23
CA ILE A 407 -8.40 4.14 24.07
C ILE A 407 -7.20 5.04 24.45
N GLU A 408 -7.22 5.64 25.64
CA GLU A 408 -6.10 6.45 26.17
C GLU A 408 -4.80 5.66 26.32
N LEU A 409 -4.86 4.31 26.31
CA LEU A 409 -3.67 3.45 26.38
C LEU A 409 -2.96 3.30 25.04
N LEU A 410 -3.58 3.68 23.91
CA LEU A 410 -3.03 3.54 22.56
C LEU A 410 -2.01 4.66 22.24
N GLN A 411 -0.94 4.73 23.04
CA GLN A 411 0.03 5.82 23.04
C GLN A 411 0.85 5.98 21.74
N SER A 412 0.79 5.00 20.83
CA SER A 412 1.44 5.07 19.50
C SER A 412 0.45 5.35 18.36
N LEU A 413 -0.84 5.54 18.65
CA LEU A 413 -1.87 5.64 17.62
C LEU A 413 -1.73 6.93 16.81
N GLU A 414 -1.59 6.76 15.50
CA GLU A 414 -1.47 7.81 14.51
C GLU A 414 -2.79 7.96 13.73
N VAL A 415 -3.44 6.85 13.38
CA VAL A 415 -4.66 6.82 12.56
C VAL A 415 -5.73 5.98 13.24
N LEU A 416 -6.89 6.59 13.48
CA LEU A 416 -8.11 5.91 13.91
C LEU A 416 -9.19 6.13 12.86
N GLN A 417 -9.58 5.07 12.15
CA GLN A 417 -10.70 5.05 11.22
C GLN A 417 -11.69 3.97 11.65
N VAL A 418 -12.89 4.38 12.04
CA VAL A 418 -13.96 3.47 12.49
C VAL A 418 -15.25 3.87 11.80
N GLU A 419 -15.66 3.07 10.81
CA GLU A 419 -16.90 3.24 10.07
C GLU A 419 -17.90 2.17 10.50
N SER A 420 -18.86 2.53 11.35
CA SER A 420 -19.82 1.57 11.89
C SER A 420 -21.11 2.25 12.34
N HIS A 421 -22.24 1.90 11.71
CA HIS A 421 -23.55 2.39 12.13
C HIS A 421 -23.93 1.97 13.56
N ASN A 422 -23.28 0.93 14.09
CA ASN A 422 -23.48 0.42 15.44
C ASN A 422 -22.61 1.10 16.50
N LEU A 423 -21.65 1.94 16.09
CA LEU A 423 -20.89 2.75 17.03
C LEU A 423 -21.75 3.93 17.51
N ILE A 424 -22.11 3.93 18.79
CA ILE A 424 -22.97 4.94 19.41
C ILE A 424 -22.25 5.66 20.57
N GLY A 425 -22.96 6.58 21.21
CA GLY A 425 -22.53 7.21 22.45
C GLY A 425 -21.54 8.36 22.24
N GLN A 426 -20.83 8.70 23.31
CA GLN A 426 -19.88 9.81 23.32
C GLN A 426 -18.46 9.29 23.08
N LEU A 427 -17.63 10.05 22.36
CA LEU A 427 -16.20 9.74 22.33
C LEU A 427 -15.62 9.91 23.74
N PRO A 428 -14.84 8.93 24.23
CA PRO A 428 -14.20 9.02 25.54
C PRO A 428 -13.21 10.19 25.57
N SER A 429 -13.21 10.95 26.68
CA SER A 429 -12.32 12.11 26.85
C SER A 429 -10.83 11.77 26.76
N GLY A 430 -10.47 10.52 27.07
CA GLY A 430 -9.13 9.96 26.91
C GLY A 430 -8.54 10.07 25.50
N ILE A 431 -9.38 10.22 24.46
CA ILE A 431 -8.91 10.48 23.08
C ILE A 431 -7.99 11.70 23.02
N GLY A 432 -8.26 12.74 23.83
CA GLY A 432 -7.47 13.97 23.86
C GLY A 432 -6.06 13.83 24.41
N SER A 433 -5.72 12.65 24.98
CA SER A 433 -4.40 12.34 25.53
C SER A 433 -3.45 11.68 24.52
N LEU A 434 -3.89 11.39 23.29
CA LEU A 434 -3.10 10.66 22.31
C LEU A 434 -2.05 11.55 21.61
N PRO A 435 -0.74 11.34 21.85
CA PRO A 435 0.28 12.29 21.43
C PRO A 435 0.57 12.29 19.92
N PHE A 436 0.24 11.20 19.23
CA PHE A 436 0.58 11.00 17.81
C PHE A 436 -0.62 10.99 16.87
N LEU A 437 -1.85 11.11 17.38
CA LEU A 437 -3.06 11.00 16.56
C LEU A 437 -3.09 12.12 15.52
N ARG A 438 -3.00 11.74 14.24
CA ARG A 438 -3.01 12.64 13.08
C ARG A 438 -4.34 12.59 12.32
N THR A 439 -5.00 11.44 12.31
CA THR A 439 -6.25 11.24 11.58
C THR A 439 -7.29 10.58 12.48
N LEU A 440 -8.45 11.23 12.59
CA LEU A 440 -9.64 10.70 13.22
C LEU A 440 -10.77 10.66 12.19
N ASN A 441 -11.21 9.47 11.79
CA ASN A 441 -12.38 9.29 10.95
C ASN A 441 -13.38 8.39 11.66
N LEU A 442 -14.56 8.91 11.96
CA LEU A 442 -15.69 8.18 12.55
C LEU A 442 -16.93 8.29 11.66
N SER A 443 -16.72 8.37 10.34
CA SER A 443 -17.80 8.49 9.37
C SER A 443 -18.72 7.27 9.42
N SER A 444 -19.98 7.45 9.06
CA SER A 444 -21.04 6.43 9.10
C SER A 444 -21.21 5.83 10.49
N SER A 445 -21.08 6.66 11.55
CA SER A 445 -21.33 6.26 12.94
C SER A 445 -22.49 7.02 13.56
N CYS A 446 -22.99 6.56 14.69
CA CYS A 446 -24.06 7.20 15.46
C CYS A 446 -23.53 7.91 16.72
N VAL A 447 -22.27 8.37 16.67
CA VAL A 447 -21.66 9.17 17.73
C VAL A 447 -22.45 10.45 17.96
N SER A 448 -22.73 10.76 19.23
CA SER A 448 -23.51 11.94 19.60
C SER A 448 -22.70 13.12 20.13
N VAL A 449 -21.53 12.86 20.71
CA VAL A 449 -20.68 13.90 21.32
C VAL A 449 -19.21 13.65 21.04
N VAL A 450 -18.53 14.68 20.57
CA VAL A 450 -17.06 14.76 20.51
C VAL A 450 -16.56 15.54 21.74
N PRO A 451 -15.63 15.00 22.56
CA PRO A 451 -15.22 15.63 23.82
C PRO A 451 -14.37 16.88 23.59
N MET A 452 -14.47 17.84 24.51
CA MET A 452 -13.67 19.08 24.49
C MET A 452 -12.15 18.82 24.50
N THR A 453 -11.71 17.69 25.05
CA THR A 453 -10.30 17.29 25.09
C THR A 453 -9.71 17.04 23.70
N ILE A 454 -10.52 16.92 22.64
CA ILE A 454 -10.01 16.84 21.25
C ILE A 454 -9.15 18.06 20.87
N SER A 455 -9.43 19.23 21.46
CA SER A 455 -8.64 20.45 21.31
C SER A 455 -7.19 20.32 21.81
N MET A 456 -6.91 19.33 22.65
CA MET A 456 -5.59 19.10 23.26
C MET A 456 -4.67 18.25 22.39
N LEU A 457 -5.17 17.66 21.30
CA LEU A 457 -4.39 16.79 20.42
C LEU A 457 -3.35 17.61 19.63
N PRO A 458 -2.04 17.39 19.85
CA PRO A 458 -1.01 18.28 19.32
C PRO A 458 -0.72 18.07 17.83
N ARG A 459 -1.12 16.92 17.26
CA ARG A 459 -0.78 16.49 15.90
C ARG A 459 -2.00 16.19 15.03
N LEU A 460 -3.21 16.44 15.52
CA LEU A 460 -4.42 16.11 14.77
C LEU A 460 -4.53 17.00 13.53
N GLN A 461 -4.50 16.38 12.36
CA GLN A 461 -4.47 17.05 11.06
C GLN A 461 -5.76 16.84 10.27
N ARG A 462 -6.43 15.69 10.43
CA ARG A 462 -7.62 15.31 9.68
C ARG A 462 -8.72 14.81 10.61
N VAL A 463 -9.90 15.41 10.51
CA VAL A 463 -11.14 14.94 11.16
C VAL A 463 -12.21 14.73 10.11
N GLU A 464 -12.78 13.52 10.07
CA GLU A 464 -13.85 13.13 9.17
C GLU A 464 -15.01 12.52 9.97
N LEU A 465 -16.15 13.21 9.98
CA LEU A 465 -17.37 12.86 10.70
C LEU A 465 -18.56 12.91 9.73
N MET A 466 -18.49 12.09 8.67
CA MET A 466 -19.50 12.11 7.62
C MET A 466 -20.61 11.11 7.93
N GLY A 467 -21.89 11.49 7.88
CA GLY A 467 -23.01 10.58 8.20
C GLY A 467 -23.09 10.27 9.70
N CYS A 468 -22.78 11.25 10.54
CA CYS A 468 -22.88 11.18 12.00
C CYS A 468 -24.21 11.78 12.48
N ASP A 469 -25.32 11.08 12.26
CA ASP A 469 -26.66 11.64 12.45
C ASP A 469 -27.01 12.00 13.91
N GLY A 470 -26.31 11.40 14.88
CA GLY A 470 -26.46 11.70 16.31
C GLY A 470 -25.71 12.94 16.79
N LEU A 471 -24.80 13.49 15.98
CA LEU A 471 -23.90 14.57 16.40
C LEU A 471 -24.58 15.94 16.23
N GLU A 472 -24.95 16.57 17.35
CA GLU A 472 -25.69 17.84 17.36
C GLU A 472 -24.78 19.09 17.44
N ALA A 473 -23.56 18.95 17.95
CA ALA A 473 -22.62 20.04 18.16
C ALA A 473 -21.16 19.59 18.06
N LEU A 474 -20.26 20.51 17.68
CA LEU A 474 -18.82 20.29 17.68
C LEU A 474 -18.14 21.10 18.80
N PRO A 475 -17.16 20.52 19.50
CA PRO A 475 -16.33 21.26 20.44
C PRO A 475 -15.33 22.17 19.70
N THR A 476 -14.59 22.98 20.45
CA THR A 476 -13.40 23.65 19.91
C THR A 476 -12.40 22.61 19.40
N LEU A 477 -11.94 22.75 18.16
CA LEU A 477 -11.00 21.83 17.52
C LEU A 477 -9.55 22.37 17.57
N PRO A 478 -8.52 21.52 17.50
CA PRO A 478 -7.12 21.96 17.60
C PRO A 478 -6.65 22.71 16.34
N THR A 479 -5.80 23.72 16.52
CA THR A 479 -5.28 24.57 15.43
C THR A 479 -4.34 23.84 14.47
N SER A 480 -3.92 22.62 14.80
CA SER A 480 -3.13 21.73 13.94
C SER A 480 -3.92 21.16 12.75
N LEU A 481 -5.26 21.28 12.75
CA LEU A 481 -6.11 20.76 11.68
C LEU A 481 -5.81 21.40 10.33
N THR A 482 -5.77 20.54 9.31
CA THR A 482 -5.61 20.89 7.90
C THR A 482 -6.80 20.41 7.06
N HIS A 483 -7.52 19.37 7.50
CA HIS A 483 -8.67 18.81 6.80
C HIS A 483 -9.81 18.57 7.80
N LEU A 484 -10.99 19.12 7.53
CA LEU A 484 -12.19 18.91 8.32
C LEU A 484 -13.35 18.59 7.38
N ARG A 485 -13.96 17.41 7.55
CA ARG A 485 -15.21 17.04 6.86
C ARG A 485 -16.25 16.61 7.87
N VAL A 486 -17.41 17.26 7.86
CA VAL A 486 -18.52 16.97 8.77
C VAL A 486 -19.82 16.92 7.97
N PHE A 487 -20.53 15.81 8.09
CA PHE A 487 -21.91 15.65 7.63
C PHE A 487 -22.72 15.07 8.77
N ALA A 488 -23.47 15.92 9.47
CA ALA A 488 -24.15 15.59 10.72
C ALA A 488 -25.37 16.50 10.94
N SER A 489 -26.23 16.14 11.90
CA SER A 489 -27.44 16.90 12.27
C SER A 489 -27.12 18.12 13.17
N LEU A 490 -26.22 19.00 12.74
CA LEU A 490 -25.72 20.10 13.59
C LEU A 490 -26.81 21.14 13.86
N LEU A 491 -27.05 21.48 15.13
CA LEU A 491 -28.03 22.50 15.52
C LEU A 491 -27.50 23.93 15.30
N ILE A 492 -26.19 24.12 15.48
CA ILE A 492 -25.52 25.42 15.40
C ILE A 492 -24.28 25.30 14.51
N VAL A 493 -24.04 26.31 13.68
CA VAL A 493 -22.80 26.43 12.89
C VAL A 493 -21.61 26.53 13.86
N PRO A 494 -20.60 25.64 13.78
CA PRO A 494 -19.46 25.67 14.69
C PRO A 494 -18.59 26.91 14.48
N ASP A 495 -18.00 27.45 15.56
CA ASP A 495 -16.94 28.46 15.45
C ASP A 495 -15.61 27.78 15.11
N LEU A 496 -15.14 28.00 13.88
CA LEU A 496 -13.89 27.46 13.37
C LEU A 496 -12.82 28.55 13.18
N SER A 497 -12.99 29.72 13.81
CA SER A 497 -12.10 30.89 13.64
C SER A 497 -10.65 30.66 14.05
N ASN A 498 -10.40 29.65 14.89
CA ASN A 498 -9.07 29.27 15.34
C ASN A 498 -8.32 28.35 14.34
N LEU A 499 -9.01 27.76 13.36
CA LEU A 499 -8.45 26.76 12.43
C LEU A 499 -7.70 27.40 11.24
N THR A 500 -6.79 28.33 11.49
CA THR A 500 -6.09 29.09 10.42
C THR A 500 -5.18 28.23 9.52
N ASN A 501 -4.91 26.97 9.90
CA ASN A 501 -4.13 26.02 9.11
C ASN A 501 -4.96 25.17 8.15
N LEU A 502 -6.29 25.34 8.13
CA LEU A 502 -7.20 24.53 7.36
C LEU A 502 -7.00 24.73 5.84
N VAL A 503 -6.88 23.61 5.12
CA VAL A 503 -6.70 23.53 3.68
C VAL A 503 -7.99 23.05 3.00
N GLU A 504 -8.67 22.07 3.60
CA GLU A 504 -9.95 21.54 3.12
C GLU A 504 -11.01 21.62 4.23
N LEU A 505 -12.16 22.20 3.90
CA LEU A 505 -13.35 22.27 4.75
C LEU A 505 -14.57 21.77 3.99
N GLU A 506 -15.21 20.73 4.51
CA GLU A 506 -16.56 20.32 4.12
C GLU A 506 -17.47 20.31 5.34
N LEU A 507 -18.50 21.16 5.32
CA LEU A 507 -19.55 21.18 6.34
C LEU A 507 -20.88 20.95 5.66
N SER A 508 -21.64 19.99 6.14
CA SER A 508 -22.95 19.70 5.60
C SER A 508 -23.88 19.24 6.71
N ASP A 509 -25.12 19.67 6.61
CA ASP A 509 -26.19 19.26 7.53
C ASP A 509 -26.99 18.12 6.89
N SER A 510 -27.30 17.09 7.66
CA SER A 510 -28.22 16.04 7.21
C SER A 510 -29.65 16.50 7.52
N PRO A 511 -30.54 16.64 6.52
CA PRO A 511 -31.92 17.00 6.78
C PRO A 511 -32.62 15.83 7.46
N GLY A 512 -32.52 15.75 8.79
CA GLY A 512 -33.22 14.79 9.62
C GLY A 512 -34.73 14.99 9.56
N ALA A 513 -35.50 13.94 9.85
CA ALA A 513 -36.97 13.87 9.79
C ALA A 513 -37.75 14.83 10.74
N ARG A 514 -37.06 15.77 11.39
CA ARG A 514 -37.63 16.81 12.26
C ARG A 514 -37.16 18.12 11.64
N ASP A 515 -38.05 19.03 11.24
CA ASP A 515 -37.76 20.34 10.61
C ASP A 515 -36.85 21.30 11.44
N ARG A 516 -35.72 20.83 11.94
CA ARG A 516 -34.70 21.59 12.67
C ARG A 516 -33.58 21.87 11.70
N HIS A 517 -33.39 23.14 11.38
CA HIS A 517 -32.31 23.58 10.52
C HIS A 517 -31.16 24.10 11.37
N CYS A 518 -29.92 23.84 10.93
CA CYS A 518 -28.75 24.49 11.48
C CYS A 518 -28.89 26.03 11.44
N THR A 519 -28.58 26.71 12.54
CA THR A 519 -28.61 28.18 12.64
C THR A 519 -27.23 28.74 12.98
N GLY A 520 -26.94 29.97 12.52
CA GLY A 520 -25.67 30.65 12.83
C GLY A 520 -25.08 31.38 11.63
N GLU A 521 -23.93 32.01 11.88
CA GLU A 521 -23.21 32.82 10.89
C GLU A 521 -21.81 32.26 10.63
N LEU A 522 -21.32 32.47 9.41
CA LEU A 522 -20.04 31.97 8.93
C LEU A 522 -18.93 33.05 8.94
N TRP A 523 -19.04 34.08 9.80
CA TRP A 523 -18.15 35.25 9.87
C TRP A 523 -16.66 34.89 9.96
N TRP A 524 -16.31 33.70 10.45
CA TRP A 524 -14.95 33.24 10.59
C TRP A 524 -14.28 32.76 9.30
N LEU A 525 -15.04 32.58 8.20
CA LEU A 525 -14.50 32.07 6.93
C LEU A 525 -13.36 32.94 6.37
N GLY A 526 -13.46 34.27 6.52
CA GLY A 526 -12.41 35.20 6.08
C GLY A 526 -11.06 35.01 6.77
N ARG A 527 -11.03 34.35 7.94
CA ARG A 527 -9.79 34.07 8.69
C ARG A 527 -9.03 32.83 8.19
N LEU A 528 -9.66 32.00 7.36
CA LEU A 528 -9.10 30.74 6.87
C LEU A 528 -8.20 30.95 5.64
N SER A 529 -7.08 31.65 5.84
CA SER A 529 -6.19 32.09 4.76
C SER A 529 -5.53 30.97 3.94
N LYS A 530 -5.39 29.75 4.49
CA LYS A 530 -4.80 28.58 3.81
C LYS A 530 -5.80 27.71 3.06
N LEU A 531 -7.09 28.06 3.10
CA LEU A 531 -8.17 27.24 2.58
C LEU A 531 -8.12 27.20 1.05
N THR A 532 -8.03 26.00 0.48
CA THR A 532 -8.02 25.77 -0.97
C THR A 532 -9.31 25.13 -1.47
N LYS A 533 -10.01 24.39 -0.60
CA LYS A 533 -11.28 23.72 -0.91
C LYS A 533 -12.32 23.98 0.18
N LEU A 534 -13.49 24.48 -0.24
CA LEU A 534 -14.62 24.78 0.63
C LEU A 534 -15.92 24.18 0.07
N SER A 535 -16.58 23.36 0.87
CA SER A 535 -17.91 22.82 0.60
C SER A 535 -18.80 23.11 1.81
N ILE A 536 -19.87 23.89 1.64
CA ILE A 536 -20.83 24.16 2.71
C ILE A 536 -22.24 23.85 2.21
N LYS A 537 -22.94 22.96 2.91
CA LYS A 537 -24.31 22.55 2.60
C LYS A 537 -25.19 22.69 3.84
N PHE A 538 -25.65 23.90 4.10
CA PHE A 538 -26.64 24.19 5.15
C PHE A 538 -27.92 24.72 4.52
N GLN A 539 -29.07 24.31 5.05
CA GLN A 539 -30.34 24.92 4.68
C GLN A 539 -30.52 26.22 5.48
N LYS A 540 -30.84 27.34 4.83
CA LYS A 540 -31.20 28.65 5.47
C LYS A 540 -30.07 29.40 6.21
N VAL A 541 -28.80 29.01 6.03
CA VAL A 541 -27.65 29.83 6.48
C VAL A 541 -27.29 30.85 5.39
N HIS A 542 -26.91 32.07 5.77
CA HIS A 542 -26.51 33.11 4.83
C HIS A 542 -24.99 33.08 4.57
N PRO A 543 -24.54 33.25 3.31
CA PRO A 543 -23.12 33.37 2.99
C PRO A 543 -22.54 34.69 3.53
N PRO A 544 -21.35 34.70 4.13
CA PRO A 544 -20.73 35.92 4.64
C PRO A 544 -20.13 36.76 3.50
N THR A 545 -20.15 38.10 3.66
CA THR A 545 -19.63 39.05 2.66
C THR A 545 -18.11 38.92 2.44
N GLU A 546 -17.40 38.42 3.45
CA GLU A 546 -15.93 38.26 3.51
C GLU A 546 -15.40 37.06 2.71
N MET A 547 -16.27 36.26 2.06
CA MET A 547 -15.83 35.13 1.23
C MET A 547 -15.02 35.54 0.01
N ALA A 548 -15.26 36.74 -0.53
CA ALA A 548 -14.53 37.26 -1.69
C ALA A 548 -13.04 37.50 -1.40
N SER A 549 -12.63 37.47 -0.13
CA SER A 549 -11.25 37.72 0.32
C SER A 549 -10.42 36.48 0.66
N ILE A 550 -10.92 35.25 0.43
CA ILE A 550 -10.12 34.02 0.68
C ILE A 550 -9.12 33.83 -0.48
N PRO A 551 -7.80 34.01 -0.26
CA PRO A 551 -6.84 34.23 -1.35
C PRO A 551 -6.43 32.97 -2.11
N LEU A 552 -6.53 31.78 -1.48
CA LEU A 552 -6.03 30.51 -2.02
C LEU A 552 -7.14 29.54 -2.46
N LEU A 553 -8.41 29.98 -2.42
CA LEU A 553 -9.55 29.12 -2.70
C LEU A 553 -9.62 28.78 -4.19
N ASN A 554 -9.59 27.48 -4.51
CA ASN A 554 -9.63 26.97 -5.88
C ASN A 554 -10.92 26.17 -6.18
N GLU A 555 -11.49 25.52 -5.15
CA GLU A 555 -12.72 24.74 -5.24
C GLU A 555 -13.78 25.27 -4.25
N LEU A 556 -14.98 25.53 -4.76
CA LEU A 556 -16.09 26.08 -3.99
C LEU A 556 -17.40 25.38 -4.36
N ALA A 557 -18.08 24.80 -3.37
CA ALA A 557 -19.40 24.19 -3.51
C ALA A 557 -20.35 24.70 -2.42
N PHE A 558 -21.52 25.20 -2.84
CA PHE A 558 -22.60 25.59 -1.93
C PHE A 558 -23.90 24.93 -2.34
N LEU A 559 -24.63 24.36 -1.38
CA LEU A 559 -25.94 23.79 -1.62
C LEU A 559 -26.92 24.18 -0.50
N GLY A 560 -28.07 24.76 -0.85
CA GLY A 560 -29.13 25.08 0.11
C GLY A 560 -29.04 26.45 0.82
N LEU A 561 -28.06 27.29 0.49
CA LEU A 561 -28.00 28.69 0.98
C LEU A 561 -29.06 29.58 0.29
N ASP A 562 -29.52 30.62 0.98
CA ASP A 562 -30.34 31.67 0.38
C ASP A 562 -29.48 32.56 -0.53
N LEU A 563 -29.51 32.24 -1.83
CA LEU A 563 -28.68 32.86 -2.87
C LEU A 563 -29.07 34.31 -3.20
N GLN A 564 -30.15 34.87 -2.62
CA GLN A 564 -30.56 36.26 -2.89
C GLN A 564 -29.55 37.30 -2.36
N THR A 565 -28.62 36.90 -1.48
CA THR A 565 -27.64 37.78 -0.82
C THR A 565 -26.19 37.50 -1.23
N PHE A 566 -25.98 36.72 -2.30
CA PHE A 566 -24.65 36.21 -2.65
C PHE A 566 -23.72 37.34 -3.18
N PRO A 567 -22.54 37.59 -2.56
CA PRO A 567 -21.59 38.58 -3.07
C PRO A 567 -20.90 38.09 -4.36
N PRO A 568 -20.42 39.00 -5.24
CA PRO A 568 -19.73 38.62 -6.48
C PRO A 568 -18.42 37.86 -6.19
N LEU A 569 -18.28 36.66 -6.76
CA LEU A 569 -17.10 35.80 -6.61
C LEU A 569 -15.94 36.23 -7.53
N PRO A 570 -14.67 36.15 -7.10
CA PRO A 570 -13.52 36.37 -7.99
C PRO A 570 -13.44 35.34 -9.15
N LEU A 571 -13.02 35.80 -10.33
CA LEU A 571 -13.12 35.15 -11.66
C LEU A 571 -12.29 33.86 -11.88
N LYS A 572 -11.77 33.17 -10.85
CA LYS A 572 -10.84 32.02 -11.00
C LYS A 572 -11.38 30.64 -10.56
N PHE A 573 -12.67 30.50 -10.26
CA PHE A 573 -13.22 29.25 -9.70
C PHE A 573 -13.60 28.19 -10.75
N ASN A 574 -13.21 26.94 -10.51
CA ASN A 574 -13.92 25.77 -11.04
C ASN A 574 -15.19 25.56 -10.19
N LEU A 575 -16.31 26.12 -10.66
CA LEU A 575 -17.62 25.91 -10.04
C LEU A 575 -18.10 24.49 -10.33
N MET A 576 -17.98 23.57 -9.36
CA MET A 576 -18.66 22.27 -9.42
C MET A 576 -19.88 22.27 -8.49
N GLY A 577 -21.08 22.19 -9.08
CA GLY A 577 -22.29 21.86 -8.36
C GLY A 577 -23.24 23.03 -8.06
N PHE A 578 -23.79 23.67 -9.09
CA PHE A 578 -25.15 24.21 -9.00
C PHE A 578 -26.13 23.13 -9.49
N ASN A 579 -26.91 22.53 -8.60
CA ASN A 579 -28.12 21.84 -9.03
C ASN A 579 -29.15 22.93 -9.40
N PHE A 580 -29.27 23.21 -10.69
CA PHE A 580 -30.37 23.98 -11.25
C PHE A 580 -31.69 23.25 -11.00
N HIS A 581 -32.49 23.68 -10.02
CA HIS A 581 -33.94 23.60 -10.16
C HIS A 581 -34.41 24.92 -10.77
N ILE A 582 -34.49 24.92 -12.10
CA ILE A 582 -35.15 25.94 -12.90
C ILE A 582 -36.63 25.95 -12.50
N TYR A 583 -37.09 26.97 -11.75
CA TYR A 583 -38.43 27.50 -11.97
C TYR A 583 -38.32 28.55 -13.06
N ARG A 584 -38.75 28.19 -14.27
CA ARG A 584 -38.97 29.12 -15.37
C ARG A 584 -40.00 30.15 -14.91
N SER A 585 -39.59 31.41 -14.91
CA SER A 585 -40.35 32.56 -15.41
C SER A 585 -41.86 32.35 -15.64
N CYS A 586 -42.69 33.08 -14.89
CA CYS A 586 -43.90 33.68 -15.44
C CYS A 586 -43.71 35.20 -15.48
N LEU A 587 -43.56 35.68 -16.72
CA LEU A 587 -43.82 37.01 -17.29
C LEU A 587 -44.48 38.06 -16.38
N CYS A 588 -43.81 39.19 -16.16
CA CYS A 588 -44.04 40.50 -16.82
C CYS A 588 -43.01 41.52 -16.32
#